data_AF-A0A9Q3K5U8-F1
#
_entry.id   AF-A0A9Q3K5U8-F1
#
_cell.length_a   1.000
_cell.length_b   1.000
_cell.length_c   1.000
_cell.angle_alpha   90.00
_cell.angle_beta   90.00
_cell.angle_gamma   90.00
#
_symmetry.space_group_name_H-M   'P 1'
#
loop_
_entity.id
_entity.type
_entity.pdbx_description
1 polymer ?
#
loop_
_entity_poly.entity_id
_entity_poly.type
_entity_poly.pdbx_seq_one_letter_code
_entity_poly.pdbx_strand_id
1 'polypeptide(L)'
;MNNLFFMEVSAKLKMQEMNGRTKVQILTVGFILGQSLQYFGDKLFQNIQTCYKSSGVPSFDQVNYEPGTSANQGDFKFASALTFTMKRFQNLPHVDKDALLYASGWCFQADKQTGQIQRDASKWCTRGKLIFPNEHFWIDLLECHGLIQVVWASSTFFHYTDPAQDNESTTLMGMSAQCSRRLAKTMWQKSHSYYEIGEGAGYHIRDCYTISSQLEE
;
A
#
# COMPACT_ATOMS: atom_id res chain seq x y z
N MET A 1 25.04 -17.22 10.40
CA MET A 1 23.72 -17.46 11.03
C MET A 1 22.68 -16.99 10.04
N ASN A 2 21.99 -17.92 9.38
CA ASN A 2 21.07 -17.62 8.29
C ASN A 2 19.67 -17.37 8.87
N ASN A 3 19.25 -16.10 8.91
CA ASN A 3 17.87 -15.74 9.15
C ASN A 3 17.19 -15.50 7.80
N LEU A 4 16.77 -16.57 7.12
CA LEU A 4 15.84 -16.45 6.00
C LEU A 4 14.43 -16.32 6.58
N PHE A 5 13.86 -15.12 6.54
CA PHE A 5 12.43 -14.90 6.74
C PHE A 5 11.72 -15.09 5.40
N PHE A 6 11.02 -16.21 5.24
CA PHE A 6 10.03 -16.36 4.16
C PHE A 6 8.68 -15.86 4.67
N MET A 7 8.17 -14.79 4.07
CA MET A 7 6.76 -14.41 4.21
C MET A 7 6.07 -14.72 2.88
N GLU A 8 5.44 -15.89 2.81
CA GLU A 8 4.55 -16.24 1.71
C GLU A 8 3.20 -15.57 1.94
N VAL A 9 2.93 -14.43 1.28
CA VAL A 9 1.57 -13.87 1.22
C VAL A 9 0.78 -14.63 0.16
N SER A 10 0.43 -15.86 0.50
CA SER A 10 -0.65 -16.57 -0.18
C SER A 10 -1.94 -16.04 0.41
N ALA A 11 -2.68 -15.22 -0.34
CA ALA A 11 -4.07 -14.91 -0.04
C ALA A 11 -4.88 -16.22 -0.09
N LYS A 12 -4.87 -16.97 1.01
CA LYS A 12 -5.71 -18.14 1.16
C LYS A 12 -7.14 -17.62 1.23
N LEU A 13 -7.93 -17.91 0.19
CA LEU A 13 -9.36 -18.04 0.36
C LEU A 13 -9.56 -18.94 1.57
N LYS A 14 -10.14 -18.40 2.64
CA LYS A 14 -10.34 -19.17 3.87
C LYS A 14 -11.51 -20.11 3.62
N MET A 15 -11.21 -21.26 3.03
CA MET A 15 -12.17 -22.36 2.89
C MET A 15 -12.32 -23.03 4.25
N GLN A 16 -13.46 -22.81 4.89
CA GLN A 16 -13.88 -23.62 6.05
C GLN A 16 -14.81 -24.73 5.55
N GLU A 17 -14.44 -25.98 5.81
CA GLU A 17 -15.37 -27.09 5.70
C GLU A 17 -16.31 -27.08 6.90
N MET A 18 -17.59 -26.81 6.66
CA MET A 18 -18.66 -27.08 7.61
C MET A 18 -19.65 -28.02 6.92
N ASN A 19 -19.79 -29.24 7.43
CA ASN A 19 -20.83 -30.20 7.06
C ASN A 19 -21.06 -30.34 5.53
N GLY A 20 -19.99 -30.59 4.77
CA GLY A 20 -20.09 -30.90 3.34
C GLY A 20 -20.48 -29.72 2.42
N ARG A 21 -20.46 -28.48 2.91
CA ARG A 21 -20.64 -27.27 2.08
C ARG A 21 -19.41 -26.38 2.18
N THR A 22 -18.69 -26.24 1.07
CA THR A 22 -17.60 -25.27 0.95
C THR A 22 -18.18 -23.85 1.00
N LYS A 23 -17.90 -23.11 2.08
CA LYS A 23 -18.11 -21.66 2.09
C LYS A 23 -16.86 -20.97 1.53
N VAL A 24 -17.04 -20.22 0.45
CA VAL A 24 -16.02 -19.30 -0.06
C VAL A 24 -16.20 -17.97 0.69
N GLN A 25 -15.21 -17.58 1.49
CA GLN A 25 -15.17 -16.23 2.04
C GLN A 25 -14.54 -15.30 0.99
N ILE A 26 -15.33 -14.37 0.45
CA ILE A 26 -14.80 -13.29 -0.39
C ILE A 26 -14.12 -12.29 0.53
N LEU A 27 -12.80 -12.16 0.41
CA LEU A 27 -12.01 -11.18 1.14
C LEU A 27 -11.91 -9.90 0.31
N THR A 28 -12.06 -8.75 0.94
CA THR A 28 -11.88 -7.45 0.29
C THR A 28 -10.39 -7.08 0.24
N VAL A 29 -10.02 -6.17 -0.67
CA VAL A 29 -8.63 -5.70 -0.81
C VAL A 29 -8.16 -5.01 0.46
N GLY A 30 -9.01 -4.20 1.10
CA GLY A 30 -8.67 -3.55 2.36
C GLY A 30 -8.43 -4.55 3.48
N PHE A 31 -9.22 -5.63 3.56
CA PHE A 31 -9.00 -6.68 4.54
C PHE A 31 -7.66 -7.39 4.33
N ILE A 32 -7.31 -7.76 3.10
CA ILE A 32 -6.06 -8.47 2.79
C ILE A 32 -4.84 -7.62 3.17
N LEU A 33 -4.81 -6.37 2.71
CA LEU A 33 -3.68 -5.47 2.96
C LEU A 33 -3.60 -5.06 4.44
N GLY A 34 -4.75 -4.82 5.08
CA GLY A 34 -4.83 -4.50 6.50
C GLY A 34 -4.35 -5.64 7.37
N GLN A 35 -4.78 -6.87 7.08
CA GLN A 35 -4.34 -8.06 7.81
C GLN A 35 -2.83 -8.30 7.63
N SER A 36 -2.29 -8.08 6.42
CA SER A 36 -0.84 -8.18 6.17
C SER A 36 -0.06 -7.21 7.04
N LEU A 37 -0.48 -5.95 7.10
CA LEU A 37 0.18 -4.92 7.92
C LEU A 37 0.01 -5.19 9.43
N GLN A 38 -1.18 -5.64 9.85
CA GLN A 38 -1.42 -6.03 11.23
C GLN A 38 -0.52 -7.19 11.66
N TYR A 39 -0.36 -8.20 10.81
CA TYR A 39 0.55 -9.32 11.04
C TYR A 39 2.01 -8.87 11.13
N PHE A 40 2.40 -7.86 10.33
CA PHE A 40 3.73 -7.25 10.42
C PHE A 40 3.93 -6.52 11.78
N GLY A 41 2.90 -5.85 12.28
CA GLY A 41 2.90 -5.31 13.64
C GLY A 41 1.63 -4.56 14.03
N ASP A 42 0.98 -5.01 15.10
CA ASP A 42 -0.28 -4.42 15.59
C ASP A 42 -0.18 -2.92 15.89
N LYS A 43 0.91 -2.46 16.53
CA LYS A 43 1.10 -1.05 16.87
C LYS A 43 1.28 -0.17 15.63
N LEU A 44 2.01 -0.65 14.62
CA LEU A 44 2.18 0.03 13.35
C LEU A 44 0.82 0.17 12.64
N PHE A 45 0.08 -0.93 12.59
CA PHE A 45 -1.25 -0.96 11.99
C PHE A 45 -2.20 0.03 12.70
N GLN A 46 -2.22 0.05 14.03
CA GLN A 46 -3.02 0.99 14.82
C GLN A 46 -2.62 2.46 14.58
N ASN A 47 -1.33 2.76 14.46
CA ASN A 47 -0.85 4.11 14.17
C ASN A 47 -1.31 4.58 12.79
N ILE A 48 -1.15 3.72 11.78
CA ILE A 48 -1.61 4.01 10.41
C ILE A 48 -3.13 4.20 10.42
N GLN A 49 -3.87 3.27 11.00
CA GLN A 49 -5.33 3.34 11.12
C GLN A 49 -5.79 4.64 11.83
N THR A 50 -5.09 5.06 12.89
CA THR A 50 -5.41 6.30 13.62
C THR A 50 -5.23 7.51 12.72
N CYS A 51 -4.13 7.60 11.96
CA CYS A 51 -3.88 8.72 11.05
C CYS A 51 -4.95 8.84 9.95
N TYR A 52 -5.33 7.71 9.33
CA TYR A 52 -6.39 7.71 8.31
C TYR A 52 -7.74 8.12 8.90
N LYS A 53 -8.12 7.56 10.07
CA LYS A 53 -9.36 7.90 10.78
C LYS A 53 -9.41 9.37 11.18
N SER A 54 -8.35 9.90 11.79
CA SER A 54 -8.31 11.31 12.25
C SER A 54 -8.38 12.29 11.08
N SER A 55 -7.94 11.88 9.89
CA SER A 55 -7.97 12.68 8.67
C SER A 55 -9.26 12.49 7.86
N GLY A 56 -10.19 11.65 8.30
CA GLY A 56 -11.42 11.35 7.55
C GLY A 56 -11.18 10.63 6.22
N VAL A 57 -10.00 10.03 6.03
CA VAL A 57 -9.63 9.36 4.78
C VAL A 57 -10.28 7.96 4.76
N PRO A 58 -11.04 7.61 3.72
CA PRO A 58 -11.73 6.33 3.67
C PRO A 58 -10.76 5.16 3.54
N SER A 59 -11.23 3.95 3.87
CA SER A 59 -10.54 2.70 3.54
C SER A 59 -10.99 2.11 2.21
N PHE A 60 -10.22 1.20 1.60
CA PHE A 60 -10.67 0.47 0.39
C PHE A 60 -12.00 -0.30 0.55
N ASP A 61 -12.38 -0.64 1.79
CA ASP A 61 -13.60 -1.40 2.06
C ASP A 61 -14.83 -0.51 2.26
N GLN A 62 -14.64 0.82 2.23
CA GLN A 62 -15.72 1.79 2.34
C GLN A 62 -16.22 2.15 0.94
N VAL A 63 -17.20 1.38 0.48
CA VAL A 63 -17.81 1.54 -0.85
C VAL A 63 -18.61 2.84 -0.97
N ASN A 64 -19.22 3.28 0.13
CA ASN A 64 -19.93 4.55 0.23
C ASN A 64 -19.17 5.46 1.18
N TYR A 65 -18.83 6.67 0.72
CA TYR A 65 -18.19 7.69 1.55
C TYR A 65 -19.19 8.82 1.81
N GLU A 66 -19.49 9.04 3.09
CA GLU A 66 -20.29 10.17 3.56
C GLU A 66 -19.40 11.09 4.40
N PRO A 67 -19.14 12.33 3.95
CA PRO A 67 -18.37 13.29 4.73
C PRO A 67 -18.99 13.53 6.12
N GLY A 68 -18.16 13.53 7.17
CA GLY A 68 -18.62 13.85 8.52
C GLY A 68 -19.29 12.69 9.26
N THR A 69 -19.69 11.62 8.58
CA THR A 69 -19.88 10.34 9.25
C THR A 69 -18.49 9.76 9.41
N SER A 70 -17.96 9.76 10.64
CA SER A 70 -16.71 9.07 10.93
C SER A 70 -16.97 7.61 10.60
N ALA A 71 -16.60 7.19 9.40
CA ALA A 71 -16.90 5.88 8.88
C ALA A 71 -16.55 4.88 9.97
N ASN A 72 -17.58 4.17 10.46
CA ASN A 72 -17.60 3.50 11.76
C ASN A 72 -16.19 3.16 12.22
N GLN A 73 -15.71 3.80 13.30
CA GLN A 73 -14.32 3.67 13.73
C GLN A 73 -13.89 2.20 13.95
N GLY A 74 -14.82 1.23 14.00
CA GLY A 74 -14.54 -0.21 14.02
C GLY A 74 -14.18 -0.87 12.67
N ASP A 75 -14.50 -0.25 11.52
CA ASP A 75 -14.48 -0.93 10.22
C ASP A 75 -13.30 -0.58 9.31
N PHE A 76 -12.48 0.44 9.64
CA PHE A 76 -11.32 0.78 8.83
C PHE A 76 -10.34 -0.40 8.75
N LYS A 77 -10.21 -1.00 7.57
CA LYS A 77 -9.29 -2.12 7.36
C LYS A 77 -7.94 -1.66 6.84
N PHE A 78 -7.89 -0.78 5.82
CA PHE A 78 -6.62 -0.37 5.22
C PHE A 78 -6.74 0.88 4.33
N ALA A 79 -5.60 1.53 4.03
CA ALA A 79 -5.45 2.76 3.24
C ALA A 79 -6.39 2.89 2.02
N SER A 80 -6.70 4.10 1.56
CA SER A 80 -7.41 4.36 0.26
C SER A 80 -6.48 4.79 -0.88
N ALA A 81 -5.16 4.76 -0.64
CA ALA A 81 -4.17 5.13 -1.62
C ALA A 81 -3.11 4.06 -1.77
N LEU A 82 -2.99 3.56 -2.99
CA LEU A 82 -1.93 2.67 -3.44
C LEU A 82 -1.29 3.27 -4.67
N THR A 83 0.01 3.45 -4.62
CA THR A 83 0.80 3.72 -5.82
C THR A 83 1.31 2.41 -6.39
N PHE A 84 1.51 2.36 -7.71
CA PHE A 84 2.08 1.22 -8.40
C PHE A 84 3.27 1.67 -9.23
N THR A 85 4.37 0.95 -9.12
CA THR A 85 5.62 1.21 -9.84
C THR A 85 6.02 -0.03 -10.65
N MET A 86 6.43 0.17 -11.89
CA MET A 86 6.82 -0.91 -12.80
C MET A 86 7.88 -0.42 -13.80
N LYS A 87 8.43 -1.34 -14.62
CA LYS A 87 9.33 -1.03 -15.74
C LYS A 87 10.57 -0.23 -15.30
N ARG A 88 11.37 -0.83 -14.41
CA ARG A 88 12.64 -0.24 -13.95
C ARG A 88 12.47 1.11 -13.23
N PHE A 89 11.37 1.25 -12.51
CA PHE A 89 11.13 2.42 -11.67
C PHE A 89 12.35 2.71 -10.78
N GLN A 90 12.68 3.99 -10.69
CA GLN A 90 13.72 4.52 -9.84
C GLN A 90 13.30 5.90 -9.35
N ASN A 91 13.82 6.30 -8.21
CA ASN A 91 13.65 7.65 -7.67
C ASN A 91 14.99 8.14 -7.11
N LEU A 92 15.06 9.46 -6.90
CA LEU A 92 16.22 10.06 -6.24
C LEU A 92 16.13 9.85 -4.72
N PRO A 93 17.26 9.84 -3.99
CA PRO A 93 17.27 9.83 -2.53
C PRO A 93 16.38 10.92 -1.93
N HIS A 94 15.43 10.54 -1.08
CA HIS A 94 14.50 11.46 -0.43
C HIS A 94 13.96 10.91 0.89
N VAL A 95 13.25 11.76 1.62
CA VAL A 95 12.32 11.36 2.69
C VAL A 95 10.91 11.70 2.25
N ASP A 96 9.94 10.88 2.63
CA ASP A 96 8.54 11.13 2.32
C ASP A 96 8.03 12.31 3.16
N LYS A 97 7.24 13.18 2.51
CA LYS A 97 6.56 14.30 3.17
C LYS A 97 5.08 14.00 3.39
N ASP A 98 4.78 12.74 3.68
CA ASP A 98 3.43 12.24 3.89
C ASP A 98 2.89 12.59 5.29
N ALA A 99 1.61 12.29 5.51
CA ALA A 99 0.96 12.36 6.80
C ALA A 99 1.33 11.17 7.69
N LEU A 100 1.73 10.04 7.10
CA LEU A 100 2.19 8.86 7.81
C LEU A 100 3.67 8.97 8.16
N LEU A 101 4.03 8.50 9.36
CA LEU A 101 5.42 8.35 9.77
C LEU A 101 6.10 7.18 9.03
N TYR A 102 5.34 6.11 8.80
CA TYR A 102 5.79 4.87 8.18
C TYR A 102 5.10 4.65 6.84
N ALA A 103 5.87 4.19 5.84
CA ALA A 103 5.34 3.65 4.60
C ALA A 103 5.28 2.12 4.67
N SER A 104 4.31 1.55 3.95
CA SER A 104 4.24 0.11 3.68
C SER A 104 4.33 -0.10 2.18
N GLY A 105 5.36 -0.82 1.74
CA GLY A 105 5.58 -1.21 0.37
C GLY A 105 5.44 -2.71 0.19
N TRP A 106 5.01 -3.13 -0.98
CA TRP A 106 5.10 -4.51 -1.43
C TRP A 106 5.82 -4.58 -2.76
N CYS A 107 6.71 -5.55 -2.91
CA CYS A 107 7.47 -5.76 -4.13
C CYS A 107 7.41 -7.22 -4.55
N PHE A 108 7.28 -7.47 -5.85
CA PHE A 108 7.31 -8.81 -6.41
C PHE A 108 7.80 -8.78 -7.84
N GLN A 109 8.37 -9.89 -8.29
CA GLN A 109 8.76 -10.07 -9.68
C GLN A 109 7.57 -10.61 -10.45
N ALA A 110 7.22 -9.98 -11.57
CA ALA A 110 6.04 -10.32 -12.36
C ALA A 110 6.42 -10.67 -13.79
N ASP A 111 5.82 -11.73 -14.33
CA ASP A 111 5.83 -11.99 -15.77
C ASP A 111 5.12 -10.85 -16.50
N LYS A 112 5.77 -10.28 -17.53
CA LYS A 112 5.30 -9.08 -18.23
C LYS A 112 4.06 -9.32 -19.07
N GLN A 113 3.81 -10.56 -19.50
CA GLN A 113 2.66 -10.89 -20.35
C GLN A 113 1.41 -11.19 -19.52
N THR A 114 1.59 -11.92 -18.42
CA THR A 114 0.49 -12.46 -17.60
C THR A 114 0.26 -11.67 -16.33
N GLY A 115 1.23 -10.88 -15.87
CA GLY A 115 1.20 -10.19 -14.58
C GLY A 115 1.33 -11.12 -13.37
N GLN A 116 1.51 -12.43 -13.58
CA GLN A 116 1.65 -13.39 -12.50
C GLN A 116 3.01 -13.27 -11.82
N ILE A 117 3.05 -13.59 -10.53
CA ILE A 117 4.29 -13.66 -9.77
C ILE A 117 5.24 -14.67 -10.43
N GLN A 118 6.44 -14.20 -10.77
CA GLN A 118 7.48 -14.99 -11.41
C GLN A 118 8.13 -15.94 -10.40
N ARG A 119 7.85 -17.24 -10.53
CA ARG A 119 8.34 -18.28 -9.60
C ARG A 119 9.67 -18.91 -10.00
N ASP A 120 10.02 -18.84 -11.29
CA ASP A 120 11.26 -19.41 -11.80
C ASP A 120 12.39 -18.37 -11.69
N ALA A 121 13.33 -18.64 -10.78
CA ALA A 121 14.44 -17.77 -10.41
C ALA A 121 15.43 -17.52 -11.56
N SER A 122 15.49 -18.40 -12.57
CA SER A 122 16.33 -18.17 -13.76
C SER A 122 15.84 -16.98 -14.60
N LYS A 123 14.58 -16.59 -14.41
CA LYS A 123 13.94 -15.45 -15.06
C LYS A 123 13.71 -14.31 -14.07
N TRP A 124 14.53 -14.18 -13.04
CA TRP A 124 14.45 -13.02 -12.17
C TRP A 124 15.20 -11.81 -12.73
N CYS A 125 14.79 -10.63 -12.29
CA CYS A 125 15.54 -9.40 -12.48
C CYS A 125 16.88 -9.49 -11.74
N THR A 126 17.90 -8.78 -12.22
CA THR A 126 19.27 -8.87 -11.66
C THR A 126 19.71 -7.62 -10.90
N ARG A 127 18.89 -6.56 -10.91
CA ARG A 127 19.03 -5.36 -10.07
C ARG A 127 17.66 -4.93 -9.54
N GLY A 128 17.65 -4.24 -8.42
CA GLY A 128 16.43 -3.74 -7.76
C GLY A 128 16.60 -3.76 -6.25
N LYS A 129 16.93 -2.62 -5.66
CA LYS A 129 17.18 -2.49 -4.21
C LYS A 129 16.44 -1.29 -3.66
N LEU A 130 15.91 -1.42 -2.45
CA LEU A 130 15.53 -0.26 -1.65
C LEU A 130 16.72 0.10 -0.76
N ILE A 131 17.34 1.26 -1.03
CA ILE A 131 18.60 1.68 -0.43
C ILE A 131 18.34 2.77 0.59
N PHE A 132 18.99 2.65 1.75
CA PHE A 132 19.00 3.61 2.85
C PHE A 132 20.42 4.17 2.99
N PRO A 133 20.78 5.20 2.19
CA PRO A 133 22.17 5.59 2.00
C PRO A 133 22.83 6.11 3.27
N ASN A 134 22.09 6.81 4.14
CA ASN A 134 22.64 7.40 5.36
C ASN A 134 22.82 6.35 6.47
N GLU A 135 22.04 5.27 6.39
CA GLU A 135 22.05 4.16 7.33
C GLU A 135 22.96 3.02 6.84
N HIS A 136 23.57 3.17 5.67
CA HIS A 136 24.53 2.26 5.06
C HIS A 136 24.02 0.82 4.89
N PHE A 137 22.73 0.66 4.61
CA PHE A 137 22.14 -0.65 4.29
C PHE A 137 21.18 -0.57 3.10
N TRP A 138 20.85 -1.73 2.55
CA TRP A 138 19.83 -1.88 1.53
C TRP A 138 19.02 -3.15 1.76
N ILE A 139 17.82 -3.16 1.22
CA ILE A 139 16.97 -4.33 1.10
C ILE A 139 17.05 -4.78 -0.34
N ASP A 140 17.55 -6.00 -0.56
CA ASP A 140 17.56 -6.62 -1.87
C ASP A 140 16.16 -7.14 -2.20
N LEU A 141 15.53 -6.53 -3.21
CA LEU A 141 14.16 -6.88 -3.61
C LEU A 141 14.13 -8.12 -4.51
N LEU A 142 15.27 -8.69 -4.86
CA LEU A 142 15.41 -9.80 -5.79
C LEU A 142 15.51 -11.16 -5.11
N GLU A 143 16.03 -11.23 -3.88
CA GLU A 143 16.33 -12.49 -3.21
C GLU A 143 15.11 -13.20 -2.60
N CYS A 144 13.89 -12.70 -2.84
CA CYS A 144 12.70 -13.24 -2.21
C CYS A 144 11.76 -13.90 -3.22
N HIS A 145 11.43 -15.16 -2.91
CA HIS A 145 10.44 -15.94 -3.64
C HIS A 145 9.04 -15.41 -3.32
N GLY A 146 8.45 -14.58 -4.19
CA GLY A 146 7.05 -14.16 -4.08
C GLY A 146 6.83 -12.67 -3.85
N LEU A 147 5.92 -12.34 -2.92
CA LEU A 147 5.56 -10.98 -2.53
C LEU A 147 6.30 -10.58 -1.25
N ILE A 148 7.19 -9.60 -1.35
CA ILE A 148 7.86 -8.99 -0.22
C ILE A 148 6.97 -7.88 0.31
N GLN A 149 6.78 -7.81 1.63
CA GLN A 149 6.28 -6.60 2.29
C GLN A 149 7.44 -5.93 3.04
N VAL A 150 7.59 -4.62 2.86
CA VAL A 150 8.59 -3.80 3.55
C VAL A 150 7.87 -2.66 4.25
N VAL A 151 8.21 -2.42 5.52
CA VAL A 151 7.75 -1.25 6.26
C VAL A 151 8.98 -0.48 6.75
N TRP A 152 8.99 0.83 6.52
CA TRP A 152 10.07 1.69 6.99
C TRP A 152 9.54 3.06 7.40
N ALA A 153 10.30 3.76 8.26
CA ALA A 153 10.00 5.14 8.67
C ALA A 153 10.37 6.11 7.54
N SER A 154 9.57 6.14 6.48
CA SER A 154 9.87 6.83 5.21
C SER A 154 10.03 8.35 5.35
N SER A 155 9.40 8.93 6.37
CA SER A 155 9.53 10.35 6.72
C SER A 155 10.79 10.69 7.53
N THR A 156 11.52 9.67 8.00
CA THR A 156 12.72 9.82 8.84
C THR A 156 13.98 9.41 8.09
N PHE A 157 13.96 8.24 7.44
CA PHE A 157 15.13 7.68 6.77
C PHE A 157 15.16 8.07 5.29
N PHE A 158 16.29 8.62 4.85
CA PHE A 158 16.53 8.84 3.43
C PHE A 158 16.50 7.49 2.73
N HIS A 159 15.78 7.42 1.62
CA HIS A 159 15.65 6.19 0.87
C HIS A 159 15.49 6.44 -0.62
N TYR A 160 15.81 5.44 -1.42
CA TYR A 160 15.51 5.39 -2.84
C TYR A 160 15.51 3.97 -3.38
N THR A 161 14.89 3.78 -4.53
CA THR A 161 14.87 2.54 -5.29
C THR A 161 15.90 2.63 -6.41
N ASP A 162 16.91 1.76 -6.36
CA ASP A 162 17.86 1.57 -7.49
C ASP A 162 17.09 0.97 -8.68
N PRO A 163 17.30 1.46 -9.91
CA PRO A 163 16.61 0.95 -11.09
C PRO A 163 16.79 -0.55 -11.22
N ALA A 164 15.66 -1.25 -11.33
CA ALA A 164 15.69 -2.65 -11.65
C ALA A 164 16.30 -2.88 -13.05
N GLN A 165 16.98 -4.00 -13.19
CA GLN A 165 17.38 -4.52 -14.50
C GLN A 165 16.42 -5.65 -14.85
N ASP A 166 15.32 -5.26 -15.47
CA ASP A 166 14.34 -6.16 -16.05
C ASP A 166 15.04 -7.12 -17.02
N ASN A 167 14.56 -8.36 -17.09
CA ASN A 167 14.90 -9.26 -18.19
C ASN A 167 13.82 -9.16 -19.28
N GLU A 168 13.90 -9.98 -20.33
CA GLU A 168 12.94 -9.92 -21.44
C GLU A 168 11.49 -10.20 -20.99
N SER A 169 11.28 -11.20 -20.13
CA SER A 169 9.95 -11.70 -19.72
C SER A 169 9.43 -11.18 -18.38
N THR A 170 10.24 -10.53 -17.56
CA THR A 170 9.97 -10.27 -16.14
C THR A 170 10.35 -8.85 -15.76
N THR A 171 9.52 -8.23 -14.92
CA THR A 171 9.74 -6.88 -14.38
C THR A 171 9.56 -6.89 -12.87
N LEU A 172 10.30 -6.04 -12.16
CA LEU A 172 10.06 -5.79 -10.75
C LEU A 172 8.87 -4.83 -10.60
N MET A 173 7.81 -5.28 -9.92
CA MET A 173 6.66 -4.46 -9.57
C MET A 173 6.74 -4.07 -8.10
N GLY A 174 6.37 -2.82 -7.83
CA GLY A 174 6.21 -2.27 -6.49
C GLY A 174 4.82 -1.69 -6.32
N MET A 175 4.29 -1.77 -5.10
CA MET A 175 3.13 -1.01 -4.67
C MET A 175 3.40 -0.42 -3.31
N SER A 176 2.92 0.78 -3.02
CA SER A 176 3.05 1.37 -1.68
C SER A 176 1.74 1.98 -1.22
N ALA A 177 1.43 1.74 0.05
CA ALA A 177 0.37 2.45 0.75
C ALA A 177 0.97 3.71 1.37
N GLN A 178 0.43 4.85 0.96
CA GLN A 178 0.87 6.18 1.35
C GLN A 178 -0.33 7.04 1.73
N CYS A 179 -0.14 8.05 2.58
CA CYS A 179 -1.17 9.05 2.84
C CYS A 179 -0.53 10.41 2.66
N SER A 180 -0.68 11.00 1.47
CA SER A 180 -0.14 12.33 1.25
C SER A 180 -0.81 13.34 2.20
N ARG A 181 -0.03 14.32 2.70
CA ARG A 181 -0.59 15.40 3.54
C ARG A 181 -1.75 16.12 2.87
N ARG A 182 -1.71 16.21 1.55
CA ARG A 182 -2.77 16.83 0.75
C ARG A 182 -4.06 16.02 0.81
N LEU A 183 -3.99 14.70 0.60
CA LEU A 183 -5.15 13.83 0.75
C LEU A 183 -5.72 13.95 2.16
N ALA A 184 -4.87 13.81 3.19
CA ALA A 184 -5.28 13.92 4.59
C ALA A 184 -5.97 15.26 4.89
N LYS A 185 -5.39 16.38 4.43
CA LYS A 185 -5.95 17.72 4.64
C LYS A 185 -7.29 17.91 3.94
N THR A 186 -7.39 17.54 2.66
CA THR A 186 -8.63 17.68 1.88
C THR A 186 -9.76 16.87 2.51
N MET A 187 -9.47 15.64 2.95
CA MET A 187 -10.48 14.79 3.59
C MET A 187 -10.89 15.31 4.96
N TRP A 188 -9.92 15.80 5.74
CA TRP A 188 -10.20 16.43 7.02
C TRP A 188 -11.13 17.64 6.85
N GLN A 189 -10.83 18.55 5.90
CA GLN A 189 -11.67 19.71 5.59
C GLN A 189 -13.09 19.30 5.17
N LYS A 190 -13.22 18.27 4.32
CA LYS A 190 -14.53 17.73 3.91
C LYS A 190 -15.32 17.17 5.09
N SER A 191 -14.67 16.45 6.00
CA SER A 191 -15.33 15.89 7.18
C SER A 191 -15.79 16.95 8.20
N HIS A 192 -15.28 18.18 8.09
CA HIS A 192 -15.63 19.33 8.93
C HIS A 192 -16.44 20.40 8.17
N SER A 193 -17.10 20.00 7.08
CA SER A 193 -18.02 20.87 6.31
C SER A 193 -17.40 22.17 5.79
N TYR A 194 -16.10 22.20 5.52
CA TYR A 194 -15.44 23.36 4.88
C TYR A 194 -15.83 23.53 3.40
N TYR A 195 -16.55 22.57 2.81
CA TYR A 195 -17.03 22.62 1.43
C TYR A 195 -18.55 22.38 1.41
N GLU A 196 -19.29 23.26 0.74
CA GLU A 196 -20.70 23.02 0.43
C GLU A 196 -20.81 21.95 -0.66
N ILE A 197 -21.62 20.94 -0.42
CA ILE A 197 -21.91 19.88 -1.39
C ILE A 197 -23.31 20.17 -1.94
N GLY A 198 -23.44 20.31 -3.26
CA GLY A 198 -24.76 20.42 -3.88
C GLY A 198 -25.61 19.17 -3.63
N GLU A 199 -26.93 19.32 -3.51
CA GLU A 199 -27.85 18.19 -3.35
C GLU A 199 -27.63 17.14 -4.45
N GLY A 200 -27.42 15.88 -4.03
CA GLY A 200 -27.25 14.73 -4.93
C GLY A 200 -25.82 14.42 -5.36
N ALA A 201 -24.81 15.22 -4.96
CA ALA A 201 -23.41 14.90 -5.24
C ALA A 201 -22.80 14.02 -4.13
N GLY A 202 -22.56 12.74 -4.42
CA GLY A 202 -21.72 11.86 -3.61
C GLY A 202 -20.25 12.03 -3.99
N TYR A 203 -19.34 11.98 -3.01
CA TYR A 203 -17.90 11.92 -3.31
C TYR A 203 -17.45 10.48 -3.45
N HIS A 204 -16.84 10.14 -4.59
CA HIS A 204 -16.14 8.89 -4.77
C HIS A 204 -14.67 9.01 -4.34
N ILE A 205 -14.03 7.90 -3.95
CA ILE A 205 -12.59 7.85 -3.63
C ILE A 205 -11.75 8.45 -4.78
N ARG A 206 -12.20 8.30 -6.03
CA ARG A 206 -11.56 8.89 -7.22
C ARG A 206 -11.57 10.43 -7.21
N ASP A 207 -12.61 11.06 -6.68
CA ASP A 207 -12.76 12.53 -6.67
C ASP A 207 -11.79 13.19 -5.68
N CYS A 208 -11.28 12.43 -4.71
CA CYS A 208 -10.28 12.87 -3.74
C CYS A 208 -8.91 13.11 -4.39
N TYR A 209 -8.60 12.39 -5.48
CA TYR A 209 -7.36 12.56 -6.24
C TYR A 209 -7.42 13.74 -7.22
N THR A 210 -8.57 14.01 -7.83
CA THR A 210 -8.73 15.11 -8.80
C THR A 210 -8.58 16.48 -8.14
N ILE A 211 -9.15 16.69 -6.95
CA ILE A 211 -8.99 17.93 -6.18
C ILE A 211 -7.54 18.09 -5.69
N SER A 212 -6.83 16.97 -5.51
CA SER A 212 -5.40 16.97 -5.21
C SER A 212 -4.50 17.35 -6.39
N SER A 213 -5.06 17.80 -7.53
CA SER A 213 -4.31 18.46 -8.61
C SER A 213 -4.62 19.96 -8.78
N GLN A 214 -5.69 20.49 -8.17
CA GLN A 214 -6.18 21.86 -8.40
C GLN A 214 -5.76 22.95 -7.39
N LEU A 215 -5.08 22.57 -6.30
CA LEU A 215 -4.51 23.44 -5.25
C LEU A 215 -3.02 23.79 -5.54
N GLU A 216 -2.66 24.06 -6.80
CA GLU A 216 -1.33 24.59 -7.16
C GLU A 216 -1.22 26.13 -7.05
N GLU A 217 -2.05 26.76 -6.22
CA GLU A 217 -1.89 28.17 -5.81
C GLU A 217 -1.68 28.29 -4.29
#